data_AF-A0A4Q3JWL9-F1
#
_entry.id   AF-A0A4Q3JWL9-F1
#
_cell.length_a   1.000
_cell.length_b   1.000
_cell.length_c   1.000
_cell.angle_alpha   90.00
_cell.angle_beta   90.00
_cell.angle_gamma   90.00
#
_symmetry.space_group_name_H-M   'P 1'
#
loop_
_entity.id
_entity.type
_entity.pdbx_description
1 polymer ?
#
loop_
_entity_poly.entity_id
_entity_poly.type
_entity_poly.pdbx_seq_one_letter_code
_entity_poly.pdbx_strand_id
1 'polypeptide(L)'
;MAARRQLPILRQPAAPPAGTVPAPDDPDERPPWHWSAIGAVLIFATWLPLAMVGQWASRRLVGWLAPAGSQAELTARLAAASSGERAAVQAATVLPPLLAFAAACLAGAALVGRFGHRAGVREAAVAGVVATSTAWALTAAGDGLGATWMLWPPMALLGLALGWLGGRIGWRLRPA
;
A
#
# COMPACT_ATOMS: atom_id res chain seq x y z
N MET A 1 28.59 -21.29 -33.43
CA MET A 1 29.44 -20.91 -32.28
C MET A 1 28.61 -21.04 -31.02
N ALA A 2 28.96 -21.96 -30.11
CA ALA A 2 28.16 -22.26 -28.92
C ALA A 2 28.45 -21.25 -27.79
N ALA A 3 27.40 -20.67 -27.21
CA ALA A 3 27.50 -19.72 -26.11
C ALA A 3 28.04 -20.40 -24.84
N ARG A 4 29.15 -19.90 -24.30
CA ARG A 4 29.75 -20.43 -23.06
C ARG A 4 28.83 -20.12 -21.87
N ARG A 5 28.24 -21.16 -21.29
CA ARG A 5 27.54 -21.14 -19.99
C ARG A 5 28.52 -20.64 -18.92
N GLN A 6 28.38 -19.38 -18.49
CA GLN A 6 29.18 -18.85 -17.38
C GLN A 6 28.75 -19.52 -16.08
N LEU A 7 29.70 -20.13 -15.37
CA LEU A 7 29.48 -20.78 -14.09
C LEU A 7 29.24 -19.70 -13.00
N PRO A 8 28.26 -19.91 -12.09
CA PRO A 8 27.90 -18.95 -11.03
C PRO A 8 29.03 -18.60 -10.05
N ILE A 9 30.18 -19.28 -10.14
CA ILE A 9 31.30 -19.16 -9.21
C ILE A 9 32.05 -17.82 -9.38
N LEU A 10 31.94 -17.16 -10.55
CA LEU A 10 32.60 -15.87 -10.80
C LEU A 10 31.90 -14.65 -10.16
N ARG A 11 30.78 -14.86 -9.45
CA ARG A 11 30.11 -13.80 -8.67
C ARG A 11 30.42 -13.84 -7.19
N GLN A 12 31.26 -14.76 -6.74
CA GLN A 12 31.71 -14.76 -5.36
C GLN A 12 32.66 -13.57 -5.18
N PRO A 13 32.32 -12.57 -4.32
CA PRO A 13 33.24 -11.49 -4.01
C PRO A 13 34.57 -12.09 -3.57
N ALA A 14 35.68 -11.57 -4.09
CA ALA A 14 37.01 -12.05 -3.74
C ALA A 14 37.15 -12.09 -2.21
N ALA A 15 37.61 -13.23 -1.68
CA ALA A 15 37.84 -13.39 -0.26
C ALA A 15 38.75 -12.24 0.22
N PRO A 16 38.44 -11.58 1.35
CA PRO A 16 39.27 -10.52 1.89
C PRO A 16 40.71 -11.02 2.08
N PRO A 17 41.74 -10.19 1.84
CA PRO A 17 43.13 -10.58 2.03
C PRO A 17 43.36 -11.08 3.46
N ALA A 18 44.08 -12.19 3.58
CA ALA A 18 44.39 -12.81 4.87
C ALA A 18 45.00 -11.78 5.83
N GLY A 19 44.33 -11.54 6.96
CA GLY A 19 44.72 -10.53 7.96
C GLY A 19 43.83 -9.29 8.00
N THR A 20 42.87 -9.12 7.09
CA THR A 20 41.80 -8.14 7.26
C THR A 20 40.75 -8.71 8.22
N VAL A 21 40.66 -8.12 9.41
CA VAL A 21 39.52 -8.35 10.30
C VAL A 21 38.30 -7.80 9.56
N PRO A 22 37.25 -8.60 9.29
CA PRO A 22 36.01 -8.05 8.73
C PRO A 22 35.59 -6.90 9.64
N ALA A 23 35.34 -5.72 9.04
CA ALA A 23 34.78 -4.61 9.80
C ALA A 23 33.58 -5.18 10.58
N PRO A 24 33.49 -4.96 11.90
CA PRO A 24 32.37 -5.47 12.67
C PRO A 24 31.10 -5.02 11.95
N ASP A 25 30.20 -5.97 11.67
CA ASP A 25 28.88 -5.64 11.13
C ASP A 25 28.34 -4.51 11.98
N ASP A 26 28.12 -3.35 11.37
CA ASP A 26 27.66 -2.17 12.10
C ASP A 26 26.35 -2.57 12.78
N PRO A 27 26.31 -2.68 14.13
CA PRO A 27 25.13 -3.18 14.82
C PRO A 27 23.91 -2.29 14.59
N ASP A 28 24.12 -1.06 14.09
CA ASP A 28 23.07 -0.13 13.71
C ASP A 28 22.51 -0.38 12.30
N GLU A 29 23.11 -1.28 11.52
CA GLU A 29 22.68 -1.61 10.17
C GLU A 29 21.45 -2.54 10.17
N ARG A 30 20.26 -1.91 10.20
CA ARG A 30 18.97 -2.61 10.22
C ARG A 30 18.81 -3.50 8.98
N PRO A 31 18.35 -4.77 9.14
CA PRO A 31 18.08 -5.64 8.00
C PRO A 31 17.00 -5.04 7.08
N PRO A 32 17.10 -5.19 5.75
CA PRO A 32 16.21 -4.52 4.79
C PRO A 32 14.71 -4.78 5.03
N TRP A 33 14.35 -5.97 5.50
CA TRP A 33 12.95 -6.33 5.74
C TRP A 33 12.29 -5.51 6.86
N HIS A 34 13.06 -4.93 7.80
CA HIS A 34 12.50 -4.01 8.81
C HIS A 34 11.80 -2.81 8.17
N TRP A 35 12.28 -2.37 7.02
CA TRP A 35 11.69 -1.25 6.29
C TRP A 35 10.32 -1.55 5.70
N SER A 36 9.99 -2.83 5.46
CA SER A 36 8.64 -3.23 5.06
C SER A 36 7.64 -3.00 6.21
N ALA A 37 8.03 -3.34 7.44
CA ALA A 37 7.19 -3.11 8.63
C ALA A 37 7.06 -1.61 8.95
N ILE A 38 8.18 -0.87 8.93
CA ILE A 38 8.16 0.59 9.10
C ILE A 38 7.30 1.25 8.03
N GLY A 39 7.43 0.80 6.78
CA GLY A 39 6.59 1.26 5.67
C GLY A 39 5.10 1.06 5.92
N ALA A 40 4.71 -0.13 6.38
CA ALA A 40 3.31 -0.39 6.73
C ALA A 40 2.81 0.57 7.82
N VAL A 41 3.60 0.80 8.87
CA VAL A 41 3.26 1.77 9.93
C VAL A 41 3.11 3.19 9.37
N LEU A 42 4.03 3.64 8.51
CA LEU A 42 3.95 4.96 7.87
C LEU A 42 2.71 5.09 6.98
N ILE A 43 2.35 4.03 6.26
CA ILE A 43 1.12 3.98 5.45
C ILE A 43 -0.10 4.13 6.37
N PHE A 44 -0.20 3.38 7.48
CA PHE A 44 -1.32 3.52 8.42
C PHE A 44 -1.39 4.90 9.08
N ALA A 45 -0.25 5.43 9.52
CA ALA A 45 -0.17 6.75 10.13
C ALA A 45 -0.64 7.85 9.16
N THR A 46 -0.35 7.70 7.86
CA THR A 46 -0.82 8.62 6.82
C THR A 46 -2.28 8.35 6.44
N TRP A 47 -2.69 7.08 6.43
CA TRP A 47 -4.01 6.65 5.99
C TRP A 47 -5.11 7.09 6.94
N LEU A 48 -4.93 6.97 8.26
CA LEU A 48 -5.95 7.34 9.25
C LEU A 48 -6.54 8.75 9.05
N PRO A 49 -5.74 9.84 9.00
CA PRO A 49 -6.29 11.17 8.77
C PRO A 49 -6.89 11.32 7.36
N LEU A 50 -6.27 10.74 6.33
CA LEU A 50 -6.81 10.76 4.96
C LEU A 50 -8.14 10.00 4.85
N ALA A 51 -8.32 8.92 5.61
CA ALA A 51 -9.53 8.14 5.66
C ALA A 51 -10.67 8.96 6.26
N MET A 52 -10.42 9.76 7.31
CA MET A 52 -11.42 10.69 7.85
C MET A 52 -11.88 11.70 6.80
N VAL A 53 -10.93 12.26 6.03
CA VAL A 53 -11.23 13.17 4.92
C VAL A 53 -12.01 12.44 3.81
N GLY A 54 -11.61 11.22 3.46
CA GLY A 54 -12.30 10.38 2.48
C GLY A 54 -13.74 10.06 2.90
N GLN A 55 -13.97 9.73 4.17
CA GLN A 55 -15.31 9.47 4.71
C GLN A 55 -16.17 10.74 4.77
N TRP A 56 -15.58 11.89 5.09
CA TRP A 56 -16.27 13.17 4.98
C TRP A 56 -16.67 13.48 3.53
N ALA A 57 -15.75 13.33 2.58
CA ALA A 57 -16.00 13.56 1.16
C ALA A 57 -17.06 12.60 0.60
N SER A 58 -16.99 11.32 0.96
CA SER A 58 -17.98 10.29 0.60
C SER A 58 -19.39 10.69 1.05
N ARG A 59 -19.57 11.03 2.33
CA ARG A 59 -20.86 11.52 2.85
C ARG A 59 -21.36 12.78 2.12
N ARG A 60 -20.45 13.71 1.81
CA ARG A 60 -20.79 14.94 1.09
C ARG A 60 -21.25 14.69 -0.34
N LEU A 61 -20.58 13.77 -1.05
CA LEU A 61 -20.91 13.38 -2.42
C LEU A 61 -22.22 12.60 -2.48
N VAL A 62 -22.43 11.63 -1.59
CA VAL A 62 -23.68 10.88 -1.50
C VAL A 62 -24.85 11.81 -1.20
N GLY A 63 -24.70 12.74 -0.24
CA GLY A 63 -25.75 13.72 0.06
C GLY A 63 -26.04 14.70 -1.07
N TRP A 64 -25.09 14.92 -1.99
CA TRP A 64 -25.32 15.73 -3.19
C TRP A 64 -26.02 14.93 -4.30
N LEU A 65 -25.61 13.68 -4.52
CA LEU A 65 -26.16 12.81 -5.59
C LEU A 65 -27.52 12.23 -5.23
N ALA A 66 -27.74 11.90 -3.97
CA ALA A 66 -28.98 11.31 -3.47
C ALA A 66 -29.38 11.98 -2.14
N PRO A 67 -29.87 13.23 -2.17
CA PRO A 67 -30.25 13.95 -0.96
C PRO A 67 -31.39 13.22 -0.24
N ALA A 68 -31.16 12.70 0.96
CA ALA A 68 -32.17 11.99 1.74
C ALA A 68 -32.11 12.46 3.21
N GLY A 69 -33.28 12.67 3.82
CA GLY A 69 -33.38 13.07 5.22
C GLY A 69 -33.21 11.90 6.20
N SER A 70 -33.33 10.66 5.71
CA SER A 70 -33.18 9.44 6.51
C SER A 70 -32.60 8.28 5.71
N GLN A 71 -32.08 7.26 6.40
CA GLN A 71 -31.59 6.04 5.77
C GLN A 71 -32.69 5.27 5.04
N ALA A 72 -33.92 5.22 5.59
CA ALA A 72 -35.06 4.57 4.95
C ALA A 72 -35.42 5.23 3.61
N GLU A 73 -35.38 6.56 3.55
CA GLU A 73 -35.61 7.31 2.32
C GLU A 73 -34.51 7.05 1.28
N LEU A 74 -33.24 7.01 1.71
CA LEU A 74 -32.12 6.67 0.82
C LEU A 74 -32.29 5.27 0.23
N THR A 75 -32.66 4.28 1.05
CA THR A 75 -32.91 2.90 0.58
C THR A 75 -34.07 2.84 -0.42
N ALA A 76 -35.18 3.51 -0.13
CA ALA A 76 -36.33 3.57 -1.04
C ALA A 76 -35.98 4.22 -2.38
N ARG A 77 -35.21 5.32 -2.35
CA ARG A 77 -34.72 5.99 -3.57
C ARG A 77 -33.78 5.10 -4.38
N LEU A 78 -32.81 4.46 -3.73
CA LEU A 78 -31.89 3.55 -4.42
C LEU A 78 -32.60 2.33 -5.03
N ALA A 79 -33.71 1.87 -4.42
CA ALA A 79 -34.53 0.80 -4.98
C ALA A 79 -35.26 1.22 -6.26
N ALA A 80 -35.69 2.48 -6.35
CA ALA A 80 -36.33 3.05 -7.55
C ALA A 80 -35.33 3.59 -8.60
N ALA A 81 -34.07 3.79 -8.20
CA ALA A 81 -33.05 4.42 -9.03
C ALA A 81 -32.60 3.54 -10.21
N SER A 82 -32.25 4.20 -11.30
CA SER A 82 -31.59 3.57 -12.44
C SER A 82 -30.28 2.88 -12.05
N SER A 83 -29.78 1.98 -12.90
CA SER A 83 -28.48 1.34 -12.68
C SER A 83 -27.34 2.36 -12.63
N GLY A 84 -27.41 3.43 -13.43
CA GLY A 84 -26.43 4.52 -13.46
C GLY A 84 -26.38 5.32 -12.16
N GLU A 85 -27.53 5.69 -11.60
CA GLU A 85 -27.61 6.40 -10.32
C GLU A 85 -27.10 5.56 -9.15
N ARG A 86 -27.46 4.26 -9.12
CA ARG A 86 -26.93 3.32 -8.13
C ARG A 86 -25.41 3.20 -8.22
N ALA A 87 -24.88 3.06 -9.44
CA ALA A 87 -23.45 3.01 -9.67
C ALA A 87 -22.74 4.31 -9.24
N ALA A 88 -23.34 5.48 -9.52
CA ALA A 88 -22.80 6.77 -9.10
C ALA A 88 -22.75 6.91 -7.56
N VAL A 89 -23.80 6.53 -6.86
CA VAL A 89 -23.83 6.56 -5.38
C VAL A 89 -22.84 5.55 -4.80
N GLN A 90 -22.73 4.36 -5.37
CA GLN A 90 -21.75 3.36 -4.95
C GLN A 90 -20.31 3.86 -5.18
N ALA A 91 -20.04 4.46 -6.33
CA ALA A 91 -18.75 5.08 -6.63
C ALA A 91 -18.43 6.23 -5.66
N ALA A 92 -19.40 7.10 -5.37
CA ALA A 92 -19.25 8.17 -4.37
C ALA A 92 -18.97 7.63 -2.96
N THR A 93 -19.50 6.44 -2.65
CA THR A 93 -19.25 5.78 -1.36
C THR A 93 -17.83 5.22 -1.27
N VAL A 94 -17.35 4.56 -2.33
CA VAL A 94 -16.13 3.75 -2.32
C VAL A 94 -14.90 4.52 -2.78
N LEU A 95 -15.01 5.38 -3.80
CA LEU A 95 -13.84 6.03 -4.42
C LEU A 95 -13.08 6.94 -3.45
N PRO A 96 -13.73 7.82 -2.65
CA PRO A 96 -12.98 8.70 -1.76
C PRO A 96 -12.08 7.98 -0.74
N PRO A 97 -12.55 6.98 0.05
CA PRO A 97 -11.67 6.25 0.95
C PRO A 97 -10.64 5.39 0.21
N LEU A 98 -10.95 4.88 -0.99
CA LEU A 98 -9.99 4.16 -1.82
C LEU A 98 -8.84 5.06 -2.28
N LEU A 99 -9.14 6.29 -2.71
CA LEU A 99 -8.14 7.29 -3.09
C LEU A 99 -7.30 7.74 -1.89
N ALA A 100 -7.92 7.89 -0.71
CA ALA A 100 -7.21 8.17 0.53
C ALA A 100 -6.19 7.07 0.88
N PHE A 101 -6.59 5.79 0.79
CA PHE A 101 -5.68 4.66 0.96
C PHE A 101 -4.58 4.64 -0.09
N ALA A 102 -4.93 4.90 -1.36
CA ALA A 102 -3.96 4.92 -2.44
C ALA A 102 -2.87 6.00 -2.23
N ALA A 103 -3.28 7.21 -1.83
CA ALA A 103 -2.37 8.30 -1.49
C ALA A 103 -1.47 7.94 -0.30
N ALA A 104 -2.01 7.29 0.73
CA ALA A 104 -1.24 6.83 1.88
C ALA A 104 -0.19 5.77 1.51
N CYS A 105 -0.56 4.80 0.66
CA CYS A 105 0.36 3.79 0.11
C CYS A 105 1.51 4.46 -0.64
N LEU A 106 1.21 5.41 -1.53
CA LEU A 106 2.24 6.14 -2.30
C LEU A 106 3.17 6.93 -1.38
N ALA A 107 2.62 7.68 -0.42
CA ALA A 107 3.39 8.53 0.48
C ALA A 107 4.27 7.71 1.43
N GLY A 108 3.70 6.72 2.12
CA GLY A 108 4.44 5.85 3.04
C GLY A 108 5.53 5.05 2.32
N ALA A 109 5.23 4.51 1.14
CA ALA A 109 6.21 3.80 0.34
C ALA A 109 7.30 4.72 -0.25
N ALA A 110 6.98 5.97 -0.59
CA ALA A 110 7.98 6.96 -1.00
C ALA A 110 8.94 7.33 0.14
N LEU A 111 8.45 7.39 1.39
CA LEU A 111 9.33 7.57 2.55
C LEU A 111 10.28 6.37 2.73
N VAL A 112 9.78 5.14 2.58
CA VAL A 112 10.64 3.94 2.58
C VAL A 112 11.66 3.98 1.45
N GLY A 113 11.22 4.28 0.22
CA GLY A 113 12.10 4.38 -0.94
C GLY A 113 13.20 5.43 -0.75
N ARG A 114 12.88 6.56 -0.12
CA ARG A 114 13.81 7.66 0.14
C ARG A 114 14.78 7.36 1.28
N PHE A 115 14.30 6.87 2.42
CA PHE A 115 15.08 6.76 3.66
C PHE A 115 15.55 5.34 3.99
N GLY A 116 15.14 4.33 3.21
CA GLY A 116 15.34 2.91 3.49
C GLY A 116 16.78 2.38 3.48
N HIS A 117 17.79 3.22 3.21
CA HIS A 117 19.20 2.80 3.04
C HIS A 117 19.33 1.60 2.07
N ARG A 118 19.57 0.38 2.57
CA ARG A 118 19.61 -0.88 1.78
C ARG A 118 18.23 -1.34 1.27
N ALA A 119 17.14 -0.93 1.92
CA ALA A 119 15.79 -1.17 1.43
C ALA A 119 15.52 -0.29 0.20
N GLY A 120 14.93 -0.89 -0.82
CA GLY A 120 14.63 -0.25 -2.09
C GLY A 120 13.14 -0.33 -2.44
N VAL A 121 12.87 -0.36 -3.75
CA VAL A 121 11.51 -0.40 -4.28
C VAL A 121 10.77 -1.69 -3.89
N ARG A 122 11.50 -2.79 -3.66
CA ARG A 122 10.92 -4.09 -3.28
C ARG A 122 10.30 -4.03 -1.88
N GLU A 123 11.02 -3.54 -0.88
CA GLU A 123 10.56 -3.43 0.50
C GLU A 123 9.39 -2.45 0.60
N ALA A 124 9.43 -1.36 -0.18
CA ALA A 124 8.32 -0.43 -0.31
C ALA A 124 7.05 -1.07 -0.91
N ALA A 125 7.19 -1.96 -1.90
CA ALA A 125 6.07 -2.71 -2.46
C ALA A 125 5.50 -3.73 -1.45
N VAL A 126 6.38 -4.43 -0.72
CA VAL A 126 5.97 -5.36 0.36
C VAL A 126 5.24 -4.62 1.47
N ALA A 127 5.69 -3.42 1.86
CA ALA A 127 5.00 -2.58 2.83
C ALA A 127 3.54 -2.30 2.42
N GLY A 128 3.29 -2.05 1.12
CA GLY A 128 1.93 -1.88 0.59
C GLY A 128 1.07 -3.14 0.74
N VAL A 129 1.62 -4.33 0.46
CA VAL A 129 0.91 -5.61 0.66
C VAL A 129 0.61 -5.86 2.14
N VAL A 130 1.58 -5.59 3.02
CA VAL A 130 1.41 -5.73 4.48
C VAL A 130 0.32 -4.78 4.96
N ALA A 131 0.37 -3.50 4.55
CA ALA A 131 -0.64 -2.52 4.93
C ALA A 131 -2.05 -2.92 4.49
N THR A 132 -2.21 -3.34 3.23
CA THR A 132 -3.49 -3.86 2.74
C THR A 132 -3.95 -5.09 3.53
N SER A 133 -3.06 -6.04 3.79
CA SER A 133 -3.42 -7.27 4.50
C SER A 133 -3.86 -6.99 5.93
N THR A 134 -3.21 -6.05 6.61
CA THR A 134 -3.65 -5.57 7.93
C THR A 134 -5.00 -4.87 7.86
N ALA A 135 -5.23 -3.99 6.88
CA ALA A 135 -6.52 -3.32 6.72
C ALA A 135 -7.65 -4.33 6.44
N TRP A 136 -7.40 -5.31 5.57
CA TRP A 136 -8.32 -6.41 5.29
C TRP A 136 -8.60 -7.25 6.55
N ALA A 137 -7.58 -7.60 7.33
CA ALA A 137 -7.75 -8.35 8.56
C ALA A 137 -8.59 -7.59 9.59
N LEU A 138 -8.42 -6.27 9.70
CA LEU A 138 -9.27 -5.43 10.57
C LEU A 138 -10.74 -5.43 10.12
N THR A 139 -10.99 -5.32 8.81
CA THR A 139 -12.35 -5.44 8.26
C THR A 139 -12.95 -6.82 8.52
N ALA A 140 -12.17 -7.89 8.27
CA ALA A 140 -12.62 -9.26 8.50
C ALA A 140 -12.87 -9.57 9.98
N ALA A 141 -12.17 -8.91 10.91
CA ALA A 141 -12.41 -9.03 12.33
C ALA A 141 -13.73 -8.36 12.78
N GLY A 142 -14.19 -7.32 12.06
CA GLY A 142 -15.46 -6.64 12.35
C GLY A 142 -16.68 -7.34 11.75
N ASP A 143 -16.61 -7.69 10.46
CA ASP A 143 -17.76 -8.17 9.67
C ASP A 143 -17.69 -9.68 9.37
N GLY A 144 -16.65 -10.35 9.81
CA GLY A 144 -16.34 -11.74 9.47
C GLY A 144 -15.64 -11.90 8.11
N LEU A 145 -15.25 -13.13 7.79
CA LEU A 145 -14.55 -13.46 6.55
C LEU A 145 -15.43 -13.46 5.28
N GLY A 146 -16.75 -13.28 5.42
CA GLY A 146 -17.81 -13.50 4.42
C GLY A 146 -17.45 -13.28 2.95
N ALA A 147 -17.84 -12.15 2.36
CA ALA A 147 -17.42 -11.80 0.99
C ALA A 147 -16.06 -11.07 0.98
N THR A 148 -15.54 -10.71 2.15
CA THR A 148 -14.33 -9.90 2.31
C THR A 148 -13.08 -10.63 1.82
N TRP A 149 -13.02 -11.97 1.91
CA TRP A 149 -11.89 -12.74 1.38
C TRP A 149 -11.68 -12.57 -0.14
N MET A 150 -12.77 -12.38 -0.90
CA MET A 150 -12.69 -12.17 -2.36
C MET A 150 -12.06 -10.83 -2.72
N LEU A 151 -12.12 -9.85 -1.81
CA LEU A 151 -11.55 -8.52 -2.01
C LEU A 151 -10.05 -8.46 -1.68
N TRP A 152 -9.51 -9.45 -0.96
CA TRP A 152 -8.09 -9.42 -0.56
C TRP A 152 -7.14 -9.45 -1.77
N PRO A 153 -7.24 -10.38 -2.74
CA PRO A 153 -6.29 -10.42 -3.86
C PRO A 153 -6.20 -9.11 -4.66
N PRO A 154 -7.31 -8.49 -5.13
CA PRO A 154 -7.21 -7.26 -5.90
C PRO A 154 -6.68 -6.09 -5.06
N MET A 155 -7.04 -6.02 -3.77
CA MET A 155 -6.50 -4.98 -2.89
C MET A 155 -5.01 -5.18 -2.62
N ALA A 156 -4.55 -6.42 -2.45
CA ALA A 156 -3.14 -6.73 -2.23
C ALA A 156 -2.30 -6.35 -3.47
N LEU A 157 -2.82 -6.62 -4.67
CA LEU A 157 -2.21 -6.17 -5.93
C LEU A 157 -2.17 -4.65 -6.05
N LEU A 158 -3.24 -3.96 -5.65
CA LEU A 158 -3.28 -2.50 -5.62
C LEU A 158 -2.23 -1.93 -4.64
N GLY A 159 -2.15 -2.49 -3.43
CA GLY A 159 -1.15 -2.13 -2.42
C GLY A 159 0.28 -2.37 -2.92
N LEU A 160 0.53 -3.51 -3.58
CA LEU A 160 1.82 -3.82 -4.21
C LEU A 160 2.18 -2.80 -5.29
N ALA A 161 1.26 -2.49 -6.21
CA ALA A 161 1.49 -1.58 -7.33
C ALA A 161 1.77 -0.14 -6.86
N LEU A 162 0.96 0.35 -5.92
CA LEU A 162 1.14 1.69 -5.35
C LEU A 162 2.37 1.77 -4.44
N GLY A 163 2.66 0.73 -3.67
CA GLY A 163 3.88 0.64 -2.88
C GLY A 163 5.13 0.63 -3.76
N TRP A 164 5.11 -0.11 -4.86
CA TRP A 164 6.19 -0.09 -5.86
C TRP A 164 6.35 1.31 -6.48
N LEU A 165 5.26 1.94 -6.89
CA LEU A 165 5.30 3.26 -7.51
C LEU A 165 5.82 4.33 -6.53
N GLY A 166 5.30 4.34 -5.30
CA GLY A 166 5.76 5.23 -4.24
C GLY A 166 7.24 5.00 -3.92
N GLY A 167 7.65 3.74 -3.75
CA GLY A 167 9.05 3.36 -3.53
C GLY A 167 9.98 3.84 -4.65
N ARG A 168 9.55 3.75 -5.91
CA ARG A 168 10.31 4.24 -7.07
C ARG A 168 10.44 5.78 -7.06
N ILE A 169 9.39 6.50 -6.69
CA ILE A 169 9.44 7.96 -6.52
C ILE A 169 10.42 8.32 -5.41
N GLY A 170 10.30 7.69 -4.24
CA GLY A 170 11.20 7.91 -3.10
C GLY A 170 12.67 7.64 -3.42
N TRP A 171 12.95 6.52 -4.10
CA TRP A 171 14.31 6.15 -4.50
C TRP A 171 14.95 7.19 -5.43
N ARG A 172 14.19 7.74 -6.39
CA ARG A 172 14.66 8.80 -7.28
C ARG A 172 14.95 10.13 -6.58
N LEU A 173 14.40 10.33 -5.38
CA LEU A 173 14.57 11.54 -4.58
C LEU A 173 15.70 11.41 -3.53
N ARG A 174 16.49 10.33 -3.57
CA ARG A 174 17.65 10.18 -2.68
C ARG A 174 18.72 11.22 -3.01
N PRO A 175 19.35 11.85 -2.00
CA PRO A 175 20.56 12.63 -2.24
C PRO A 175 21.64 11.72 -2.84
N ALA A 176 22.35 12.26 -3.83
CA ALA A 176 23.48 11.59 -4.46
C ALA A 176 24.69 11.49 -3.52
#